data_AF-A0A2P6PEP5-F1
#
_entry.id   AF-A0A2P6PEP5-F1
#
_cell.length_a   1.000
_cell.length_b   1.000
_cell.length_c   1.000
_cell.angle_alpha   90.00
_cell.angle_beta   90.00
_cell.angle_gamma   90.00
#
_symmetry.space_group_name_H-M   'P 1'
#
loop_
_entity.id
_entity.type
_entity.pdbx_description
1 polymer ?
#
loop_
_entity_poly.entity_id
_entity_poly.type
_entity_poly.pdbx_seq_one_letter_code
_entity_poly.pdbx_strand_id
1 'polypeptide(L)'
;MVRNIVLVSSIGSVRGGFFSRSLPHHYCCFSALHFVVGLGLLTVSALLTSSELQIVLFFFSLYLVAVAQGGHKPCVQVLGADQFDGQDPVECKAKSSFFNWWYFGMNAGILLTFSVLTYIQDNLSWGLGFGIPCVVMVLALIIFVSGTRTYRYSIQGEEESPFVRIGKVFVAALRNWRTSPSAIPSEEESRGTLPDQRSEQFK
;
A
#
# COMPACT_ATOMS: atom_id res chain seq x y z
N MET A 1 4.84 7.02 19.97
CA MET A 1 4.95 7.83 18.73
C MET A 1 5.30 6.98 17.52
N VAL A 2 6.46 6.29 17.49
CA VAL A 2 6.87 5.41 16.38
C VAL A 2 5.80 4.38 15.99
N ARG A 3 5.13 3.75 16.98
CA ARG A 3 4.01 2.82 16.75
C ARG A 3 2.83 3.42 15.97
N ASN A 4 2.50 4.70 16.20
CA ASN A 4 1.42 5.39 15.49
C ASN A 4 1.82 5.74 14.06
N ILE A 5 3.08 6.12 13.85
CA ILE A 5 3.63 6.41 12.52
C ILE A 5 3.64 5.14 11.66
N VAL A 6 4.09 4.01 12.22
CA VAL A 6 4.08 2.70 11.54
C VAL A 6 2.65 2.26 11.21
N LEU A 7 1.70 2.46 12.12
CA LEU A 7 0.28 2.16 11.89
C LEU A 7 -0.28 3.01 10.73
N VAL A 8 -0.01 4.32 10.71
CA VAL A 8 -0.46 5.23 9.65
C VAL A 8 0.14 4.83 8.29
N SER A 9 1.43 4.52 8.23
CA SER A 9 2.06 4.02 7.00
C SER A 9 1.48 2.68 6.54
N SER A 10 1.10 1.80 7.47
CA SER A 10 0.51 0.49 7.16
C SER A 10 -0.91 0.65 6.58
N ILE A 11 -1.74 1.50 7.19
CA ILE A 11 -3.08 1.85 6.67
C ILE A 11 -2.95 2.55 5.31
N GLY A 12 -1.97 3.45 5.18
CA GLY A 12 -1.64 4.10 3.91
C GLY A 12 -1.23 3.10 2.83
N SER A 13 -0.53 2.02 3.18
CA SER A 13 -0.15 0.95 2.25
C SER A 13 -1.35 0.15 1.74
N VAL A 14 -2.31 -0.14 2.61
CA VAL A 14 -3.55 -0.84 2.20
C VAL A 14 -4.38 0.03 1.25
N ARG A 15 -4.55 1.32 1.58
CA ARG A 15 -5.27 2.28 0.72
C ARG A 15 -4.53 2.59 -0.57
N GLY A 16 -3.19 2.64 -0.52
CA GLY A 16 -2.36 2.90 -1.69
C GLY A 16 -2.31 1.74 -2.66
N GLY A 17 -2.29 0.50 -2.17
CA GLY A 17 -2.43 -0.69 -3.02
C GLY A 17 -3.77 -0.73 -3.76
N PHE A 18 -4.84 -0.21 -3.15
CA PHE A 18 -6.16 -0.09 -3.79
C PHE A 18 -6.16 0.93 -4.93
N PHE A 19 -5.71 2.15 -4.67
CA PHE A 19 -5.69 3.22 -5.67
C PHE A 19 -4.65 3.02 -6.77
N SER A 20 -3.53 2.34 -6.46
CA SER A 20 -2.52 2.02 -7.46
C SER A 20 -3.03 1.07 -8.55
N ARG A 21 -4.11 0.30 -8.29
CA ARG A 21 -4.69 -0.59 -9.31
C ARG A 21 -5.71 0.09 -10.23
N SER A 22 -6.27 1.24 -9.84
CA SER A 22 -7.28 1.93 -10.66
C SER A 22 -6.68 2.97 -11.61
N LEU A 23 -5.66 3.71 -11.18
CA LEU A 23 -4.94 4.71 -12.00
C LEU A 23 -3.44 4.71 -11.65
N PRO A 24 -2.67 3.70 -12.10
CA PRO A 24 -1.33 3.40 -11.58
C PRO A 24 -0.32 4.54 -11.76
N HIS A 25 -0.29 5.20 -12.92
CA HIS A 25 0.72 6.21 -13.22
C HIS A 25 0.46 7.55 -12.50
N HIS A 26 -0.78 8.06 -12.55
CA HIS A 26 -1.12 9.30 -11.86
C HIS A 26 -0.96 9.13 -10.35
N TYR A 27 -1.43 8.01 -9.79
CA TYR A 27 -1.35 7.76 -8.36
C TYR A 27 0.11 7.66 -7.88
N CYS A 28 0.98 6.99 -8.63
CA CYS A 28 2.42 6.94 -8.32
C CYS A 28 3.05 8.33 -8.31
N CYS A 29 2.81 9.13 -9.35
CA CYS A 29 3.33 10.49 -9.43
C CYS A 29 2.82 11.36 -8.27
N PHE A 30 1.51 11.31 -7.97
CA PHE A 30 0.95 12.04 -6.84
C PHE A 30 1.56 11.59 -5.51
N SER A 31 1.71 10.28 -5.29
CA SER A 31 2.32 9.76 -4.06
C SER A 31 3.79 10.13 -3.93
N ALA A 32 4.55 10.10 -5.03
CA ALA A 32 5.95 10.51 -5.06
C ALA A 32 6.11 12.02 -4.81
N LEU A 33 5.24 12.85 -5.39
CA LEU A 33 5.20 14.29 -5.13
C LEU A 33 4.92 14.58 -3.66
N HIS A 34 3.93 13.91 -3.05
CA HIS A 34 3.66 14.07 -1.61
C HIS A 34 4.84 13.60 -0.75
N PHE A 35 5.60 12.60 -1.19
CA PHE A 35 6.82 12.15 -0.51
C PHE A 35 7.90 13.24 -0.54
N VAL A 36 8.17 13.80 -1.72
CA VAL A 36 9.15 14.89 -1.91
C VAL A 36 8.75 16.11 -1.08
N VAL A 37 7.48 16.51 -1.12
CA VAL A 37 6.97 17.63 -0.30
C VAL A 37 7.16 17.33 1.19
N GLY A 38 6.83 16.12 1.64
CA GLY A 38 7.04 15.70 3.03
C GLY A 38 8.50 15.78 3.49
N LEU A 39 9.43 15.25 2.68
CA LEU A 39 10.87 15.35 2.97
C LEU A 39 11.40 16.78 2.89
N GLY A 40 10.89 17.58 1.96
CA GLY A 40 11.22 19.00 1.83
C GLY A 40 10.80 19.78 3.07
N LEU A 41 9.54 19.65 3.51
CA LEU A 41 9.06 20.28 4.74
C LEU A 41 9.84 19.79 5.97
N LEU A 42 10.18 18.50 6.04
CA LEU A 42 10.96 17.94 7.14
C LEU A 42 12.38 18.54 7.16
N THR A 43 13.01 18.68 6.01
CA THR A 43 14.33 19.33 5.86
C THR A 43 14.27 20.80 6.25
N VAL A 44 13.25 21.54 5.78
CA VAL A 44 13.04 22.95 6.15
C VAL A 44 12.82 23.08 7.66
N SER A 45 12.04 22.18 8.27
CA SER A 45 11.83 22.19 9.73
C SER A 45 13.14 22.02 10.52
N ALA A 46 14.08 21.23 10.00
CA ALA A 46 15.39 21.03 10.62
C ALA A 46 16.32 22.25 10.47
N LEU A 47 16.02 23.18 9.57
CA LEU A 47 16.79 24.41 9.35
C LEU A 47 16.19 25.64 10.05
N LEU A 48 14.93 25.55 10.49
CA LEU A 48 14.26 26.62 11.22
C LEU A 48 14.80 26.73 12.66
N THR A 49 14.87 27.97 13.16
CA THR A 49 15.35 28.32 14.50
C THR A 49 14.21 28.64 15.49
N SER A 50 12.97 28.79 15.01
CA SER A 50 11.81 29.13 15.84
C SER A 50 11.20 27.89 16.52
N SER A 51 11.25 27.82 17.85
CA SER A 51 10.93 26.62 18.63
C SER A 51 9.50 26.08 18.43
N GLU A 52 8.45 26.91 18.41
CA GLU A 52 7.08 26.41 18.30
C GLU A 52 6.71 25.96 16.88
N LEU A 53 7.03 26.78 15.86
CA LEU A 53 6.77 26.44 14.46
C LEU A 53 7.60 25.25 14.00
N GLN A 54 8.84 25.12 14.47
CA GLN A 54 9.71 23.98 14.20
C GLN A 54 9.06 22.67 14.64
N ILE A 55 8.53 22.61 15.87
CA ILE A 55 7.93 21.38 16.42
C ILE A 55 6.66 20.99 15.64
N VAL A 56 5.78 21.95 15.37
CA VAL A 56 4.53 21.70 14.62
C VAL A 56 4.84 21.23 13.19
N LEU A 57 5.74 21.93 12.48
CA LEU A 57 6.15 21.56 11.12
C LEU A 57 6.86 20.21 11.08
N PHE A 58 7.70 19.90 12.08
CA PHE A 58 8.38 18.62 12.19
C PHE A 58 7.38 17.47 12.34
N PHE A 59 6.41 17.57 13.25
CA PHE A 59 5.41 16.50 13.40
C PHE A 59 4.49 16.39 12.19
N PHE A 60 4.03 17.53 11.66
CA PHE A 60 3.19 17.55 10.47
C PHE A 60 3.89 16.88 9.27
N SER A 61 5.14 17.23 9.02
CA SER A 61 5.94 16.64 7.95
C SER A 61 6.22 15.15 8.17
N LEU A 62 6.47 14.70 9.39
CA LEU A 62 6.61 13.27 9.70
C LEU A 62 5.34 12.48 9.37
N TYR A 63 4.15 12.99 9.72
CA TYR A 63 2.89 12.34 9.34
C TYR A 63 2.68 12.34 7.83
N LEU A 64 3.05 13.42 7.14
CA LEU A 64 2.96 13.51 5.68
C LEU A 64 3.87 12.49 4.99
N VAL A 65 5.13 12.35 5.43
CA VAL A 65 6.07 11.33 4.95
C VAL A 65 5.55 9.93 5.24
N ALA A 66 4.98 9.70 6.42
CA ALA A 66 4.42 8.39 6.79
C ALA A 66 3.28 7.96 5.86
N VAL A 67 2.38 8.89 5.51
CA VAL A 67 1.28 8.65 4.56
C VAL A 67 1.83 8.43 3.14
N ALA A 68 2.75 9.28 2.69
CA ALA A 68 3.34 9.18 1.36
C ALA A 68 4.12 7.87 1.16
N GLN A 69 4.85 7.42 2.18
CA GLN A 69 5.58 6.15 2.15
C GLN A 69 4.65 4.94 2.04
N GLY A 70 3.46 5.02 2.65
CA GLY A 70 2.44 3.99 2.52
C GLY A 70 1.96 3.85 1.08
N GLY A 71 1.68 4.95 0.38
CA GLY A 71 1.23 4.91 -1.02
C GLY A 71 2.31 4.57 -2.04
N HIS A 72 3.53 5.08 -1.82
CA HIS A 72 4.61 5.01 -2.81
C HIS A 72 5.14 3.59 -2.99
N LYS A 73 5.35 2.85 -1.88
CA LYS A 73 5.90 1.49 -1.88
C LYS A 73 5.11 0.48 -2.73
N PRO A 74 3.81 0.27 -2.51
CA PRO A 74 3.03 -0.67 -3.31
C PRO A 74 2.93 -0.21 -4.77
N CYS A 75 2.90 1.10 -5.02
CA CYS A 75 2.76 1.62 -6.38
C CYS A 75 3.96 1.30 -7.26
N VAL A 76 5.19 1.50 -6.75
CA VAL A 76 6.40 1.16 -7.51
C VAL A 76 6.53 -0.34 -7.75
N GLN A 77 6.10 -1.17 -6.78
CA GLN A 77 6.13 -2.63 -6.93
C GLN A 77 5.13 -3.12 -7.98
N VAL A 78 3.91 -2.56 -8.01
CA VAL A 78 2.90 -2.90 -9.02
C VAL A 78 3.39 -2.48 -10.40
N LEU A 79 3.86 -1.23 -10.57
CA LEU A 79 4.37 -0.76 -11.86
C LEU A 79 5.57 -1.57 -12.37
N GLY A 80 6.50 -1.93 -11.48
CA GLY A 80 7.63 -2.79 -11.83
C GLY A 80 7.19 -4.21 -12.22
N ALA A 81 6.18 -4.75 -11.54
CA ALA A 81 5.60 -6.04 -11.88
C ALA A 81 4.85 -6.04 -13.22
N ASP A 82 4.23 -4.90 -13.57
CA ASP A 82 3.45 -4.71 -14.81
C ASP A 82 4.33 -4.58 -16.06
N GLN A 83 5.66 -4.42 -15.89
CA GLN A 83 6.57 -4.39 -17.04
C GLN A 83 6.83 -5.77 -17.67
N PHE A 84 6.47 -6.85 -16.97
CA PHE A 84 6.72 -8.22 -17.39
C PHE A 84 5.40 -8.96 -17.61
N ASP A 85 5.26 -9.62 -18.75
CA ASP A 85 4.16 -10.54 -19.04
C ASP A 85 4.32 -11.83 -18.22
N GLY A 86 3.25 -12.24 -17.55
CA GLY A 86 3.21 -13.49 -16.78
C GLY A 86 2.99 -14.73 -17.65
N GLN A 87 2.50 -14.55 -18.88
CA GLN A 87 2.23 -15.65 -19.81
C GLN A 87 3.48 -16.06 -20.61
N ASP A 88 4.48 -15.18 -20.72
CA ASP A 88 5.77 -15.51 -21.32
C ASP A 88 6.72 -16.13 -20.26
N PRO A 89 7.16 -17.39 -20.42
CA PRO A 89 8.05 -18.04 -19.47
C PRO A 89 9.41 -17.34 -19.30
N VAL A 90 9.90 -16.63 -20.34
CA VAL A 90 11.16 -15.87 -20.29
C VAL A 90 10.97 -14.59 -19.47
N GLU A 91 9.92 -13.81 -19.77
CA GLU A 91 9.62 -12.58 -19.02
C GLU A 91 9.25 -12.88 -17.56
N CYS A 92 8.58 -14.00 -17.28
CA CYS A 92 8.27 -14.45 -15.93
C CYS A 92 9.54 -14.73 -15.10
N LYS A 93 10.55 -15.39 -15.69
CA LYS A 93 11.84 -15.59 -15.02
C LYS A 93 12.58 -14.26 -14.83
N ALA A 94 12.53 -13.36 -15.81
CA ALA A 94 13.12 -12.02 -15.71
C ALA A 94 12.47 -11.19 -14.59
N LYS A 95 11.14 -11.27 -14.43
CA LYS A 95 10.39 -10.65 -13.33
C LYS A 95 10.88 -11.13 -11.96
N SER A 96 11.08 -12.44 -11.79
CA SER A 96 11.61 -12.99 -10.55
C SER A 96 13.03 -12.45 -10.25
N SER A 97 13.90 -12.43 -11.27
CA SER A 97 15.25 -11.87 -11.14
C SER A 97 15.24 -10.37 -10.80
N PHE A 98 14.33 -9.60 -11.41
CA PHE A 98 14.13 -8.18 -11.11
C PHE A 98 13.79 -7.96 -9.63
N PHE A 99 12.82 -8.71 -9.10
CA PHE A 99 12.46 -8.60 -7.68
C PHE A 99 13.58 -9.09 -6.77
N ASN A 100 14.35 -10.10 -7.17
CA ASN A 100 15.49 -10.56 -6.38
C ASN A 100 16.55 -9.45 -6.25
N TRP A 101 16.87 -8.76 -7.36
CA TRP A 101 17.81 -7.63 -7.35
C TRP A 101 17.25 -6.42 -6.60
N TRP A 102 15.94 -6.17 -6.72
CA TRP A 102 15.23 -5.15 -5.95
C TRP A 102 15.36 -5.38 -4.44
N TYR A 103 15.15 -6.61 -3.97
CA TYR A 103 15.31 -6.94 -2.55
C TYR A 103 16.76 -6.85 -2.09
N PHE A 104 17.72 -7.30 -2.91
CA PHE A 104 19.13 -7.13 -2.62
C PHE A 104 19.50 -5.66 -2.45
N GLY A 105 19.10 -4.80 -3.41
CA GLY A 105 19.32 -3.36 -3.35
C GLY A 105 18.65 -2.70 -2.14
N MET A 106 17.43 -3.11 -1.77
CA MET A 106 16.75 -2.58 -0.58
C MET A 106 17.51 -2.91 0.71
N ASN A 107 17.95 -4.16 0.88
CA ASN A 107 18.72 -4.57 2.05
C ASN A 107 20.07 -3.82 2.11
N ALA A 108 20.78 -3.72 0.98
CA ALA A 108 22.03 -2.96 0.90
C ALA A 108 21.81 -1.47 1.23
N GLY A 109 20.73 -0.86 0.73
CA GLY A 109 20.37 0.53 1.04
C GLY A 109 20.04 0.77 2.51
N ILE A 110 19.39 -0.20 3.18
CA ILE A 110 19.13 -0.14 4.63
C ILE A 110 20.45 -0.16 5.40
N LEU A 111 21.37 -1.05 5.04
CA LEU A 111 22.71 -1.12 5.66
C LEU A 111 23.49 0.19 5.48
N LEU A 112 23.47 0.75 4.27
CA LEU A 112 24.09 2.03 3.97
C LEU A 112 23.46 3.17 4.78
N THR A 113 22.13 3.17 4.94
CA THR A 113 21.41 4.17 5.72
C THR A 113 21.82 4.11 7.19
N PHE A 114 21.83 2.91 7.79
CA PHE A 114 22.25 2.74 9.18
C PHE A 114 23.73 3.07 9.42
N SER A 115 24.59 2.86 8.42
CA SER A 115 26.03 3.12 8.57
C SER A 115 26.37 4.60 8.32
N VAL A 116 25.97 5.13 7.17
CA VAL A 116 26.40 6.45 6.69
C VAL A 116 25.40 7.53 7.08
N LEU A 117 24.11 7.31 6.85
CA LEU A 117 23.11 8.36 7.06
C LEU A 117 22.93 8.67 8.56
N THR A 118 22.94 7.64 9.40
CA THR A 118 22.92 7.81 10.87
C THR A 118 24.17 8.55 11.35
N TYR A 119 25.36 8.26 10.82
CA TYR A 119 26.57 9.01 11.14
C TYR A 119 26.43 10.51 10.79
N ILE A 120 25.88 10.84 9.62
CA ILE A 120 25.63 12.22 9.19
C ILE A 120 24.63 12.92 10.11
N GLN A 121 23.55 12.24 10.51
CA GLN A 121 22.54 12.77 11.40
C GLN A 121 23.10 13.09 12.79
N ASP A 122 23.92 12.19 13.33
CA ASP A 122 24.45 12.30 14.70
C ASP A 122 25.64 13.26 14.81
N ASN A 123 26.47 13.37 13.75
CA ASN A 123 27.74 14.12 13.83
C ASN A 123 27.78 15.42 13.02
N LEU A 124 26.97 15.55 11.96
CA LEU A 124 27.01 16.72 11.07
C LEU A 124 25.78 17.61 11.25
N SER A 125 24.61 17.12 10.86
CA SER A 125 23.35 17.87 10.97
C SER A 125 22.14 17.02 10.58
N TRP A 126 21.04 17.19 11.33
CA TRP A 126 19.72 16.68 10.96
C TRP A 126 19.22 17.23 9.62
N GLY A 127 19.56 18.48 9.28
CA GLY A 127 19.19 19.06 7.99
C GLY A 127 19.80 18.31 6.81
N LEU A 128 21.07 17.93 6.89
CA LEU A 128 21.72 17.10 5.87
C LEU A 128 21.15 15.68 5.86
N GLY A 129 20.87 15.12 7.04
CA GLY A 129 20.28 13.80 7.19
C GLY A 129 18.90 13.64 6.51
N PHE A 130 18.09 14.69 6.46
CA PHE A 130 16.82 14.69 5.72
C PHE A 130 16.93 15.21 4.28
N GLY A 131 17.86 16.13 4.04
CA GLY A 131 18.12 16.72 2.72
C GLY A 131 18.64 15.70 1.70
N ILE A 132 19.54 14.80 2.10
CA ILE A 132 20.09 13.77 1.20
C ILE A 132 18.98 12.86 0.64
N PRO A 133 18.12 12.22 1.45
CA PRO A 133 16.96 11.47 0.96
C PRO A 133 16.02 12.30 0.07
N CYS A 134 15.84 13.60 0.37
CA CYS A 134 15.00 14.49 -0.44
C CYS A 134 15.54 14.63 -1.87
N VAL A 135 16.84 14.92 -2.02
CA VAL A 135 17.49 15.03 -3.33
C VAL A 135 17.44 13.72 -4.10
N VAL A 136 17.74 12.60 -3.43
CA VAL A 136 17.67 11.26 -4.06
C VAL A 136 16.26 10.95 -4.56
N MET A 137 15.22 11.30 -3.79
CA MET A 137 13.83 11.10 -4.19
C MET A 137 13.42 11.98 -5.38
N VAL A 138 13.89 13.23 -5.43
CA VAL A 138 13.67 14.12 -6.59
C VAL A 138 14.31 13.55 -7.85
N LEU A 139 15.55 13.09 -7.76
CA LEU A 139 16.24 12.45 -8.89
C LEU A 139 15.51 11.18 -9.35
N ALA A 140 15.06 10.35 -8.41
CA ALA A 140 14.25 9.17 -8.72
C ALA A 140 12.93 9.53 -9.42
N LEU A 141 12.25 10.59 -8.98
CA LEU A 141 11.03 11.08 -9.62
C LEU A 141 11.30 11.57 -11.05
N ILE A 142 12.40 12.29 -11.28
CA ILE A 142 12.78 12.76 -12.63
C ILE A 142 13.04 11.57 -13.56
N ILE A 143 13.79 10.57 -13.11
CA ILE A 143 14.04 9.34 -13.88
C ILE A 143 12.73 8.61 -14.17
N PHE A 144 11.87 8.48 -13.14
CA PHE A 144 10.57 7.84 -13.26
C PHE A 144 9.66 8.51 -14.29
N VAL A 145 9.55 9.85 -14.24
CA VAL A 145 8.76 10.65 -15.19
C VAL A 145 9.36 10.58 -16.59
N SER A 146 10.69 10.60 -16.71
CA SER A 146 11.37 10.47 -18.01
C SER A 146 11.08 9.12 -18.69
N GLY A 147 10.97 8.03 -17.90
CA GLY A 147 10.61 6.70 -18.39
C GLY A 147 9.13 6.51 -18.73
N THR A 148 8.26 7.47 -18.41
CA THR A 148 6.79 7.32 -18.48
C THR A 148 6.26 6.96 -19.88
N ARG A 149 6.98 7.34 -20.95
CA ARG A 149 6.62 6.98 -22.34
C ARG A 149 6.99 5.55 -22.75
N THR A 150 7.85 4.88 -21.99
CA THR A 150 8.38 3.55 -22.31
C THR A 150 7.69 2.44 -21.51
N TYR A 151 6.96 2.80 -20.45
CA TYR A 151 6.30 1.81 -19.59
C TYR A 151 5.18 1.07 -20.30
N ARG A 152 5.15 -0.25 -20.15
CA ARG A 152 3.99 -1.08 -20.50
C ARG A 152 2.95 -0.90 -19.40
N TYR A 153 1.75 -0.48 -19.81
CA TYR A 153 0.60 -0.41 -18.92
C TYR A 153 -0.26 -1.63 -19.17
N SER A 154 -0.23 -2.58 -18.24
CA SER A 154 -1.22 -3.66 -18.25
C SER A 154 -2.55 -3.05 -17.82
N ILE A 155 -3.42 -2.75 -18.78
CA ILE A 155 -4.83 -2.54 -18.47
C ILE A 155 -5.34 -3.93 -18.09
N GLN A 156 -5.21 -4.30 -16.81
CA GLN A 156 -5.95 -5.42 -16.24
C GLN A 156 -7.41 -5.02 -16.32
N GLY A 157 -8.05 -5.42 -17.42
CA GLY A 157 -9.45 -5.16 -17.68
C GLY A 157 -10.29 -5.71 -16.52
N GLU A 158 -11.15 -4.87 -15.97
CA GLU A 158 -12.37 -5.22 -15.22
C GLU A 158 -12.28 -6.33 -14.13
N GLU A 159 -11.10 -6.75 -13.68
CA GLU A 159 -10.98 -7.63 -12.53
C GLU A 159 -11.27 -6.80 -11.28
N GLU A 160 -12.50 -6.93 -10.76
CA GLU A 160 -12.92 -6.29 -9.52
C GLU A 160 -11.84 -6.50 -8.45
N SER A 161 -11.27 -5.39 -7.94
CA SER A 161 -10.22 -5.49 -6.95
C SER A 161 -10.65 -6.42 -5.80
N PRO A 162 -9.79 -7.33 -5.32
CA PRO A 162 -10.14 -8.27 -4.24
C PRO A 162 -10.74 -7.57 -3.01
N PHE A 163 -10.32 -6.32 -2.75
CA PHE A 163 -10.86 -5.47 -1.71
C PHE A 163 -12.29 -4.99 -1.95
N VAL A 164 -12.68 -4.66 -3.19
CA VAL A 164 -14.10 -4.39 -3.53
C VAL A 164 -14.93 -5.64 -3.31
N ARG A 165 -14.41 -6.82 -3.67
CA ARG A 165 -15.11 -8.10 -3.43
C ARG A 165 -15.32 -8.37 -1.94
N ILE A 166 -14.28 -8.19 -1.13
CA ILE A 166 -14.38 -8.30 0.34
C ILE A 166 -15.36 -7.24 0.90
N GLY A 167 -15.29 -6.00 0.41
CA GLY A 167 -16.18 -4.91 0.83
C GLY A 167 -17.64 -5.20 0.50
N LYS A 168 -17.93 -5.72 -0.70
CA LYS A 168 -19.27 -6.16 -1.11
C LYS A 168 -19.78 -7.28 -0.21
N VAL A 169 -18.93 -8.26 0.16
CA VAL A 169 -19.32 -9.34 1.08
C VAL A 169 -19.63 -8.79 2.48
N PHE A 170 -18.83 -7.87 3.00
CA PHE A 170 -19.11 -7.22 4.28
C PHE A 170 -20.40 -6.38 4.24
N VAL A 171 -20.60 -5.59 3.19
CA VAL A 171 -21.82 -4.79 3.01
C VAL A 171 -23.04 -5.69 2.83
N ALA A 172 -22.92 -6.79 2.07
CA ALA A 172 -23.98 -7.78 1.92
C ALA A 172 -24.29 -8.49 3.24
N ALA A 173 -23.27 -8.85 4.03
CA ALA A 173 -23.45 -9.44 5.35
C ALA A 173 -24.12 -8.46 6.34
N LEU A 174 -23.70 -7.19 6.35
CA LEU A 174 -24.33 -6.14 7.17
C LEU A 174 -25.76 -5.84 6.74
N ARG A 175 -26.04 -5.86 5.43
CA ARG A 175 -27.38 -5.68 4.88
C ARG A 175 -28.29 -6.86 5.26
N ASN A 176 -27.79 -8.09 5.15
CA ASN A 176 -28.52 -9.30 5.54
C ASN A 176 -28.78 -9.34 7.06
N TRP A 177 -27.80 -8.92 7.87
CA TRP A 177 -27.97 -8.83 9.33
C TRP A 177 -28.98 -7.76 9.75
N ARG A 178 -29.05 -6.64 9.02
CA ARG A 178 -30.07 -5.59 9.24
C ARG A 178 -31.47 -5.98 8.75
N THR A 179 -31.61 -6.98 7.90
CA THR A 179 -32.92 -7.52 7.49
C THR A 179 -33.42 -8.67 8.36
N SER A 180 -32.54 -9.34 9.12
CA SER A 180 -32.90 -10.35 10.13
C SER A 180 -33.45 -9.86 11.50
N PRO A 181 -33.64 -8.57 11.85
CA PRO A 181 -34.25 -8.20 13.13
C PRO A 181 -35.77 -8.48 13.24
N SER A 182 -36.47 -8.80 12.14
CA SER A 182 -37.93 -9.00 12.15
C SER A 182 -38.35 -10.24 11.38
N ALA A 183 -38.04 -11.43 11.90
CA ALA A 183 -38.82 -12.64 11.67
C ALA A 183 -38.44 -13.70 12.74
N ILE A 184 -38.90 -13.48 13.96
CA ILE A 184 -39.28 -14.61 14.82
C ILE A 184 -40.78 -14.78 14.58
N PRO A 185 -41.20 -15.90 13.99
CA PRO A 185 -42.24 -16.68 14.63
C PRO A 185 -41.71 -18.08 14.94
N SER A 186 -41.74 -18.38 16.23
CA SER A 186 -41.89 -19.70 16.81
C SER A 186 -42.75 -20.65 15.98
N GLU A 187 -42.15 -21.74 15.51
CA GLU A 187 -42.81 -23.05 15.33
C GLU A 187 -41.82 -24.15 15.72
N GLU A 188 -41.73 -24.39 17.03
CA GLU A 188 -41.34 -25.68 17.58
C GLU A 188 -42.64 -26.42 17.92
N GLU A 189 -43.19 -27.19 16.97
CA GLU A 189 -44.21 -28.21 17.24
C GLU A 189 -44.32 -29.14 16.02
N SER A 190 -43.54 -30.23 16.02
CA SER A 190 -44.02 -31.59 15.73
C SER A 190 -42.85 -32.51 15.36
N ARG A 191 -42.19 -32.99 16.41
CA ARG A 191 -41.43 -34.23 16.39
C ARG A 191 -42.42 -35.35 16.73
N GLY A 192 -42.74 -36.17 15.74
CA GLY A 192 -43.63 -37.35 15.86
C GLY A 192 -44.76 -37.27 14.84
N THR A 193 -44.75 -38.06 13.76
CA THR A 193 -45.14 -39.48 13.82
C THR A 193 -44.77 -40.14 12.49
N LEU A 194 -44.06 -41.26 12.55
CA LEU A 194 -43.86 -42.19 11.44
C LEU A 194 -45.24 -42.77 11.03
N PRO A 195 -45.51 -42.93 9.72
CA PRO A 195 -45.87 -44.27 9.30
C PRO A 195 -44.98 -44.77 8.17
N ASP A 196 -44.57 -46.01 8.40
CA ASP A 196 -43.99 -46.96 7.47
C ASP A 196 -44.92 -47.18 6.27
N GLN A 197 -44.44 -46.88 5.07
CA GLN A 197 -44.96 -47.44 3.82
C GLN A 197 -43.86 -47.44 2.76
N ARG A 198 -42.93 -48.41 2.90
CA ARG A 198 -42.14 -48.88 1.76
C ARG A 198 -41.80 -50.36 1.92
N SER A 199 -42.85 -51.17 1.89
CA SER A 199 -42.77 -52.59 1.53
C SER A 199 -43.77 -52.80 0.40
N GLU A 200 -43.24 -53.09 -0.80
CA GLU A 200 -43.87 -53.48 -2.08
C GLU A 200 -43.31 -52.67 -3.26
N GLN A 201 -42.02 -52.83 -3.56
CA GLN A 201 -41.43 -52.76 -4.91
C GLN A 201 -39.90 -52.88 -4.83
N PHE A 202 -39.41 -54.10 -4.65
CA PHE A 202 -38.36 -54.69 -5.50
C PHE A 202 -37.99 -56.10 -4.99
N LYS A 203 -38.25 -57.07 -5.88
CA LYS A 203 -37.79 -58.46 -5.91
C LYS A 203 -38.53 -59.51 -5.08
#